data_AF-A7VTG2-F1
#
_entry.id   AF-A7VTG2-F1
#
_cell.length_a   1.000
_cell.length_b   1.000
_cell.length_c   1.000
_cell.angle_alpha   90.00
_cell.angle_beta   90.00
_cell.angle_gamma   90.00
#
_symmetry.space_group_name_H-M   'P 1'
#
loop_
_entity.id
_entity.type
_entity.pdbx_description
1 polymer ?
#
loop_
_entity_poly.entity_id
_entity_poly.type
_entity_poly.pdbx_seq_one_letter_code
_entity_poly.pdbx_strand_id
1 'polypeptide(L)'
;MPIAKIFSVRKLSNLKERRFLFGRLDAIIFKAIILSAIGIVFYACALVYTKINQFTNDGNGGVEAMGDNRCRVLIIDGQGGRIGKQLAEAIGQDPRIELTAAGTNSAATVNMMKGGVRTAATGENAVVVGCRRADIIAGPIGIVIADALMGEVTPRMAAAVGQSLAKKILIPVNKCDNIVIGTGGRPVAELIEEAVALILKAVNSGAY
;
A
#
# COMPACT_ATOMS: atom_id res chain seq x y z
N MET A 1 -34.58 -2.48 -51.37
CA MET A 1 -34.33 -3.23 -52.63
C MET A 1 -34.72 -4.68 -52.37
N PRO A 2 -35.87 -5.15 -52.88
CA PRO A 2 -36.52 -6.33 -52.32
C PRO A 2 -36.05 -7.65 -52.96
N ILE A 3 -35.87 -8.61 -52.07
CA ILE A 3 -36.22 -10.04 -52.12
C ILE A 3 -36.94 -10.48 -53.42
N ALA A 4 -36.48 -11.61 -53.96
CA ALA A 4 -37.01 -12.40 -55.09
C ALA A 4 -36.40 -12.12 -56.47
N LYS A 5 -35.23 -12.72 -56.77
CA LYS A 5 -34.89 -13.24 -58.11
C LYS A 5 -33.54 -14.00 -58.18
N ILE A 6 -33.32 -15.02 -57.37
CA ILE A 6 -32.35 -16.09 -57.74
C ILE A 6 -32.97 -17.45 -57.35
N PHE A 7 -34.14 -17.73 -57.89
CA PHE A 7 -34.68 -19.08 -58.01
C PHE A 7 -34.84 -19.39 -59.50
N SER A 8 -33.72 -19.52 -60.21
CA SER A 8 -33.71 -20.32 -61.43
C SER A 8 -33.63 -21.78 -60.98
N VAL A 9 -34.79 -22.35 -60.69
CA VAL A 9 -34.97 -23.77 -60.37
C VAL A 9 -34.56 -24.58 -61.58
N ARG A 10 -33.29 -24.98 -61.66
CA ARG A 10 -32.92 -26.20 -62.39
C ARG A 10 -33.56 -27.35 -61.63
N LYS A 11 -34.63 -27.89 -62.21
CA LYS A 11 -35.43 -29.01 -61.72
C LYS A 11 -34.51 -30.23 -61.62
N LEU A 12 -33.91 -30.45 -60.45
CA LEU A 12 -33.18 -31.68 -60.12
C LEU A 12 -34.19 -32.84 -60.18
N SER A 13 -34.16 -33.58 -61.28
CA SER A 13 -35.15 -34.58 -61.69
C SER A 13 -34.90 -35.98 -61.11
N ASN A 14 -33.99 -36.12 -60.15
CA ASN A 14 -33.61 -37.42 -59.61
C ASN A 14 -33.70 -37.47 -58.07
N LEU A 15 -34.53 -38.39 -57.54
CA LEU A 15 -34.73 -38.58 -56.09
C LEU A 15 -33.43 -38.97 -55.36
N LYS A 16 -32.46 -39.57 -56.07
CA LYS A 16 -31.16 -39.97 -55.52
C LYS A 16 -30.25 -38.77 -55.19
N GLU A 17 -30.23 -37.72 -56.02
CA GLU A 17 -29.42 -36.52 -55.76
C GLU A 17 -29.93 -35.72 -54.56
N ARG A 18 -31.25 -35.63 -54.39
CA ARG A 18 -31.85 -34.96 -53.21
C ARG A 18 -31.49 -35.67 -51.90
N ARG A 19 -31.52 -37.01 -51.90
CA ARG A 19 -31.18 -37.82 -50.71
C ARG A 19 -29.67 -37.75 -50.39
N PHE A 20 -28.82 -37.58 -51.41
CA PHE A 20 -27.38 -37.38 -51.25
C PHE A 20 -27.01 -35.98 -50.74
N LEU A 21 -27.68 -34.92 -51.22
CA LEU A 21 -27.45 -33.55 -50.76
C LEU A 21 -27.95 -33.33 -49.31
N PHE A 22 -29.12 -33.89 -48.96
CA PHE A 22 -29.67 -33.79 -47.60
C PHE A 22 -28.77 -34.49 -46.56
N GLY A 23 -28.29 -35.70 -46.85
CA GLY A 23 -27.39 -36.41 -45.94
C GLY A 23 -26.03 -35.72 -45.70
N ARG A 24 -25.52 -34.98 -46.71
CA ARG A 24 -24.31 -34.14 -46.53
C ARG A 24 -24.59 -32.86 -45.74
N LEU A 25 -25.76 -32.24 -45.92
CA LEU A 25 -26.17 -31.07 -45.13
C LEU A 25 -26.36 -31.43 -43.65
N ASP A 26 -27.02 -32.55 -43.37
CA ASP A 26 -27.26 -33.04 -42.00
C ASP A 26 -25.93 -33.32 -41.28
N ALA A 27 -24.96 -33.93 -41.97
CA ALA A 27 -23.63 -34.18 -41.40
C ALA A 27 -22.83 -32.90 -41.11
N ILE A 28 -22.98 -31.86 -41.94
CA ILE A 28 -22.30 -30.56 -41.73
C ILE A 28 -22.95 -29.80 -40.57
N ILE A 29 -24.28 -29.76 -40.52
CA ILE A 29 -25.03 -29.11 -39.43
C ILE A 29 -24.77 -29.83 -38.11
N PHE A 30 -24.77 -31.17 -38.10
CA PHE A 30 -24.49 -31.96 -36.91
C PHE A 30 -23.05 -31.76 -36.42
N LYS A 31 -22.06 -31.71 -37.32
CA LYS A 31 -20.67 -31.34 -36.97
C LYS A 31 -20.58 -29.92 -36.42
N ALA A 32 -21.28 -28.94 -37.01
CA ALA A 32 -21.27 -27.56 -36.53
C ALA A 32 -21.88 -27.44 -35.12
N ILE A 33 -22.99 -28.16 -34.86
CA ILE A 33 -23.62 -28.21 -33.52
C ILE A 33 -22.66 -28.84 -32.51
N ILE A 34 -22.04 -29.99 -32.83
CA ILE A 34 -21.07 -30.64 -31.94
C ILE A 34 -19.84 -29.76 -31.69
N LEU A 35 -19.25 -29.12 -32.73
CA LEU A 35 -18.12 -28.21 -32.53
C LEU A 35 -18.49 -26.99 -31.66
N SER A 36 -19.71 -26.45 -31.83
CA SER A 36 -20.19 -25.33 -31.01
C SER A 36 -20.41 -25.73 -29.55
N ALA A 37 -20.98 -26.92 -29.31
CA ALA A 37 -21.19 -27.45 -27.96
C ALA A 37 -19.86 -27.74 -27.24
N ILE A 38 -18.88 -28.32 -27.95
CA ILE A 38 -17.53 -28.53 -27.41
C ILE A 38 -16.88 -27.18 -27.07
N GLY A 39 -16.96 -26.18 -27.96
CA GLY A 39 -16.43 -24.85 -27.71
C GLY A 39 -17.03 -24.17 -26.48
N ILE A 40 -18.34 -24.31 -26.28
CA ILE A 40 -19.05 -23.78 -25.10
C ILE A 40 -18.56 -24.48 -23.81
N VAL A 41 -18.36 -25.80 -23.83
CA VAL A 41 -17.86 -26.55 -22.68
C VAL A 41 -16.42 -26.15 -22.33
N PHE A 42 -15.55 -25.99 -23.33
CA PHE A 42 -14.18 -25.50 -23.12
C PHE A 42 -14.16 -24.08 -22.57
N TYR A 43 -15.00 -23.18 -23.09
CA TYR A 43 -15.09 -21.80 -22.61
C TYR A 43 -15.61 -21.74 -21.16
N ALA A 44 -16.63 -22.53 -20.82
CA ALA A 44 -17.14 -22.64 -19.46
C ALA A 44 -16.08 -23.21 -18.50
N CYS A 45 -15.34 -24.25 -18.91
CA CYS A 45 -14.23 -24.79 -18.12
C CYS A 45 -13.11 -23.76 -17.92
N ALA A 46 -12.75 -22.99 -18.96
CA ALA A 46 -11.74 -21.94 -18.85
C ALA A 46 -12.17 -20.84 -17.87
N LEU A 47 -13.42 -20.40 -17.93
CA LEU A 47 -13.96 -19.41 -16.99
C LEU A 47 -13.96 -19.93 -15.54
N VAL A 48 -14.40 -21.16 -15.32
CA VAL A 48 -14.37 -21.80 -14.00
C VAL A 48 -12.94 -21.95 -13.51
N TYR A 49 -12.01 -22.40 -14.37
CA TYR A 49 -10.60 -22.54 -14.04
C TYR A 49 -9.98 -21.19 -13.65
N THR A 50 -10.21 -20.12 -14.44
CA THR A 50 -9.70 -18.79 -14.09
C THR A 50 -10.26 -18.26 -12.77
N LYS A 51 -11.54 -18.52 -12.48
CA LYS A 51 -12.19 -18.06 -11.25
C LYS A 51 -11.72 -18.85 -10.03
N ILE A 52 -11.54 -20.17 -10.16
CA ILE A 52 -10.91 -21.01 -9.13
C ILE A 52 -9.49 -20.53 -8.87
N ASN A 53 -8.71 -20.24 -9.93
CA ASN A 53 -7.32 -19.81 -9.78
C ASN A 53 -7.20 -18.42 -9.12
N GLN A 54 -8.15 -17.51 -9.35
CA GLN A 54 -8.26 -16.25 -8.62
C GLN A 54 -8.53 -16.49 -7.12
N PHE A 55 -9.50 -17.34 -6.79
CA PHE A 55 -9.79 -17.70 -5.39
C PHE A 55 -8.64 -18.41 -4.67
N THR A 56 -7.87 -19.27 -5.36
CA THR A 56 -6.71 -19.95 -4.75
C THR A 56 -5.51 -19.03 -4.59
N ASN A 57 -5.35 -18.02 -5.45
CA ASN A 57 -4.28 -17.02 -5.31
C ASN A 57 -4.56 -16.02 -4.19
N ASP A 58 -5.83 -15.76 -3.86
CA ASP A 58 -6.20 -14.91 -2.72
C ASP A 58 -6.06 -15.63 -1.37
N GLY A 59 -6.00 -16.97 -1.38
CA GLY A 59 -6.01 -17.83 -0.19
C GLY A 59 -4.68 -18.46 0.22
N ASN A 60 -3.61 -18.28 -0.56
CA ASN A 60 -2.30 -18.90 -0.31
C ASN A 60 -1.14 -17.88 -0.24
N GLY A 61 -1.40 -16.67 0.27
CA GLY A 61 -0.37 -15.68 0.59
C GLY A 61 0.39 -16.00 1.88
N GLY A 62 0.74 -17.27 2.09
CA GLY A 62 1.66 -17.69 3.14
C GLY A 62 3.00 -17.00 2.91
N VAL A 63 3.38 -16.19 3.90
CA VAL A 63 4.69 -15.64 4.28
C VAL A 63 5.91 -16.24 3.54
N GLU A 64 6.01 -16.03 2.24
CA GLU A 64 7.24 -16.26 1.48
C GLU A 64 8.06 -14.97 1.49
N ALA A 65 9.32 -15.11 1.90
CA ALA A 65 10.25 -14.04 2.20
C ALA A 65 10.51 -13.11 0.99
N MET A 66 9.64 -12.12 0.82
CA MET A 66 9.98 -10.85 0.18
C MET A 66 11.03 -10.19 1.08
N GLY A 67 12.21 -9.85 0.53
CA GLY A 67 13.16 -8.98 1.24
C GLY A 67 12.41 -7.77 1.78
N ASP A 68 12.70 -7.37 3.02
CA ASP A 68 11.89 -6.40 3.77
C ASP A 68 11.81 -5.05 3.03
N ASN A 69 10.80 -4.93 2.17
CA ASN A 69 10.52 -3.75 1.36
C ASN A 69 9.52 -2.83 2.10
N ARG A 70 9.47 -2.95 3.44
CA ARG A 70 8.69 -2.06 4.28
C ARG A 70 9.48 -0.77 4.50
N CYS A 71 8.75 0.33 4.49
CA CYS A 71 9.30 1.63 4.87
C CYS A 71 9.53 1.66 6.38
N ARG A 72 10.78 1.87 6.81
CA ARG A 72 11.14 2.01 8.22
C ARG A 72 10.87 3.42 8.68
N VAL A 73 9.85 3.57 9.52
CA VAL A 73 9.48 4.86 10.10
C VAL A 73 9.94 4.89 11.54
N LEU A 74 10.79 5.87 11.87
CA LEU A 74 11.19 6.18 13.23
C LEU A 74 10.41 7.38 13.73
N ILE A 75 9.62 7.19 14.78
CA ILE A 75 9.00 8.27 15.53
C ILE A 75 9.93 8.66 16.68
N ILE A 76 10.29 9.93 16.77
CA ILE A 76 11.02 10.50 17.90
C ILE A 76 10.14 11.53 18.57
N ASP A 77 9.97 11.43 19.89
CA ASP A 77 9.23 12.43 20.67
C ASP A 77 9.82 12.55 22.08
N GLY A 78 9.58 13.71 22.69
CA GLY A 78 9.89 14.00 24.08
C GLY A 78 8.69 14.53 24.83
N GLN A 79 8.90 15.16 26.00
CA GLN A 79 7.84 15.90 26.73
C GLN A 79 6.46 15.21 26.75
N GLY A 80 6.42 13.99 27.31
CA GLY A 80 5.20 13.19 27.43
C GLY A 80 4.73 12.47 26.16
N GLY A 81 5.43 12.58 25.02
CA GLY A 81 5.26 11.70 23.86
C GLY A 81 3.91 11.76 23.15
N ARG A 82 3.15 12.86 23.30
CA ARG A 82 1.74 12.93 22.83
C ARG A 82 1.62 13.02 21.31
N ILE A 83 2.59 13.64 20.65
CA ILE A 83 2.57 13.82 19.19
C ILE A 83 3.00 12.50 18.55
N GLY A 84 4.09 11.91 19.04
CA GLY A 84 4.56 10.61 18.61
C GLY A 84 3.53 9.51 18.82
N LYS A 85 2.77 9.55 19.92
CA LYS A 85 1.66 8.63 20.14
C LYS A 85 0.59 8.74 19.04
N GLN A 86 0.13 9.95 18.73
CA GLN A 86 -0.90 10.15 17.70
C GLN A 86 -0.42 9.75 16.30
N LEU A 87 0.84 10.07 15.98
CA LEU A 87 1.47 9.59 14.75
C LEU A 87 1.48 8.05 14.70
N ALA A 88 1.88 7.39 15.79
CA ALA A 88 1.91 5.94 15.87
C ALA A 88 0.53 5.30 15.71
N GLU A 89 -0.49 5.86 16.36
CA GLU A 89 -1.88 5.38 16.25
C GLU A 89 -2.37 5.45 14.80
N ALA A 90 -2.02 6.52 14.09
CA ALA A 90 -2.49 6.77 12.73
C ALA A 90 -1.82 5.87 11.67
N ILE A 91 -0.53 5.53 11.83
CA ILE A 91 0.23 4.80 10.80
C ILE A 91 0.60 3.35 11.19
N GLY A 92 0.52 3.01 12.48
CA GLY A 92 1.05 1.75 13.01
C GLY A 92 0.29 0.48 12.58
N GLN A 93 -0.88 0.62 11.94
CA GLN A 93 -1.64 -0.50 11.39
C GLN A 93 -1.32 -0.77 9.91
N ASP A 94 -0.54 0.08 9.25
CA ASP A 94 -0.18 -0.14 7.84
C ASP A 94 0.91 -1.23 7.75
N PRO A 95 0.64 -2.37 7.09
CA PRO A 95 1.60 -3.49 7.02
C PRO A 95 2.86 -3.18 6.20
N ARG A 96 2.84 -2.08 5.42
CA ARG A 96 3.98 -1.60 4.63
C ARG A 96 4.95 -0.76 5.46
N ILE A 97 4.61 -0.46 6.71
CA ILE A 97 5.41 0.37 7.60
C ILE A 97 6.02 -0.51 8.69
N GLU A 98 7.35 -0.50 8.80
CA GLU A 98 8.04 -0.99 9.98
C GLU A 98 8.21 0.18 10.97
N LEU A 99 7.36 0.21 12.00
CA LEU A 99 7.30 1.33 12.94
C LEU A 99 8.18 1.10 14.18
N THR A 100 9.12 2.03 14.41
CA THR A 100 9.96 2.09 15.62
C THR A 100 9.77 3.43 16.33
N ALA A 101 9.84 3.44 17.66
CA ALA A 101 9.84 4.68 18.46
C ALA A 101 11.12 4.84 19.27
N ALA A 102 11.63 6.07 19.33
CA ALA A 102 12.70 6.47 20.25
C ALA A 102 12.21 7.65 21.08
N GLY A 103 11.92 7.42 22.37
CA GLY A 103 11.62 8.51 23.28
C GLY A 103 12.90 9.16 23.79
N THR A 104 12.94 10.49 23.84
CA THR A 104 14.05 11.22 24.49
C THR A 104 14.06 10.97 26.01
N ASN A 105 12.91 10.59 26.58
CA ASN A 105 12.75 10.16 27.96
C ASN A 105 11.76 8.97 28.06
N SER A 106 11.76 8.28 29.20
CA SER A 106 10.97 7.05 29.39
C SER A 106 9.46 7.27 29.31
N ALA A 107 8.95 8.42 29.77
CA ALA A 107 7.52 8.72 29.71
C ALA A 107 7.05 8.90 28.26
N ALA A 108 7.86 9.56 27.42
CA ALA A 108 7.57 9.68 26.00
C ALA A 108 7.55 8.31 25.31
N THR A 109 8.55 7.45 25.58
CA THR A 109 8.59 6.08 25.04
C THR A 109 7.34 5.28 25.41
N VAL A 110 6.97 5.27 26.70
CA VAL A 110 5.79 4.54 27.18
C VAL A 110 4.52 5.07 26.52
N ASN A 111 4.41 6.39 26.33
CA ASN A 111 3.21 6.95 25.70
C ASN A 111 3.11 6.59 24.22
N MET A 112 4.22 6.59 23.48
CA MET A 112 4.25 6.13 22.09
C MET A 112 3.91 4.64 21.96
N MET A 113 4.39 3.79 22.88
CA MET A 113 4.02 2.37 22.91
C MET A 113 2.52 2.16 23.10
N LYS A 114 1.84 3.00 23.88
CA LYS A 114 0.37 2.97 24.02
C LYS A 114 -0.35 3.30 22.70
N GLY A 115 0.33 3.94 21.75
CA GLY A 115 -0.18 4.17 20.40
C GLY A 115 0.00 2.99 19.44
N GLY A 116 0.50 1.84 19.93
CA GLY A 116 0.62 0.61 19.14
C GLY A 116 2.03 0.32 18.61
N VAL A 117 3.04 1.12 18.96
CA VAL A 117 4.43 0.84 18.57
C VAL A 117 4.94 -0.41 19.28
N ARG A 118 5.42 -1.40 18.51
CA ARG A 118 5.93 -2.67 19.05
C ARG A 118 7.43 -2.62 19.38
N THR A 119 8.20 -1.83 18.64
CA THR A 119 9.65 -1.68 18.82
C THR A 119 9.94 -0.29 19.34
N ALA A 120 10.36 -0.18 20.60
CA ALA A 120 10.64 1.11 21.21
C ALA A 120 11.86 1.06 22.14
N ALA A 121 12.60 2.17 22.19
CA ALA A 121 13.71 2.35 23.13
C ALA A 121 13.78 3.81 23.60
N THR A 122 14.52 4.06 24.67
CA THR A 122 14.64 5.38 25.31
C THR A 122 16.06 5.90 25.26
N GLY A 123 16.21 7.21 25.11
CA GLY A 123 17.46 7.93 25.35
C GLY A 123 18.31 8.14 24.10
N GLU A 124 19.48 8.76 24.30
CA GLU A 124 20.32 9.27 23.20
C GLU A 124 20.69 8.18 22.19
N ASN A 125 21.12 7.02 22.66
CA ASN A 125 21.56 5.97 21.75
C ASN A 125 20.39 5.34 20.98
N ALA A 126 19.17 5.33 21.53
CA ALA A 126 17.98 4.88 20.81
C ALA A 126 17.73 5.77 19.58
N VAL A 127 17.82 7.09 19.76
CA VAL A 127 17.71 8.07 18.66
C VAL A 127 18.84 7.86 17.65
N VAL A 128 20.10 7.82 18.10
CA VAL A 128 21.26 7.70 17.20
C VAL A 128 21.21 6.43 16.36
N VAL A 129 20.91 5.27 16.98
CA VAL A 129 20.85 4.00 16.27
C VAL A 129 19.63 3.94 15.35
N GLY A 130 18.48 4.44 15.81
CA GLY A 130 17.27 4.51 15.00
C GLY A 130 17.48 5.33 13.72
N CYS A 131 18.10 6.51 13.83
CA CYS A 131 18.31 7.42 12.70
C CYS A 131 19.16 6.81 11.57
N ARG A 132 19.99 5.80 11.85
CA ARG A 132 20.82 5.11 10.86
C ARG A 132 20.06 4.10 10.01
N ARG A 133 18.89 3.67 10.49
CA ARG A 133 18.08 2.59 9.88
C ARG A 133 16.77 3.09 9.31
N ALA A 134 16.32 4.28 9.73
CA ALA A 134 15.07 4.84 9.29
C ALA A 134 15.16 5.31 7.84
N ASP A 135 14.08 5.10 7.10
CA ASP A 135 13.86 5.73 5.79
C ASP A 135 13.08 7.04 5.98
N ILE A 136 12.23 7.10 7.02
CA ILE A 136 11.50 8.31 7.45
C ILE A 136 11.70 8.54 8.95
N ILE A 137 11.99 9.78 9.34
CA ILE A 137 11.97 10.24 10.74
C ILE A 137 10.83 11.23 10.92
N ALA A 138 9.96 10.99 11.91
CA ALA A 138 8.82 11.85 12.20
C ALA A 138 8.77 12.25 13.69
N GLY A 139 8.34 13.48 13.97
CA GLY A 139 8.23 13.99 15.34
C GLY A 139 8.08 15.51 15.41
N PRO A 140 8.03 16.10 16.62
CA PRO A 140 8.05 17.55 16.77
C PRO A 140 9.39 18.13 16.31
N ILE A 141 9.39 19.36 15.81
CA ILE A 141 10.61 20.04 15.33
C ILE A 141 11.72 20.12 16.39
N GLY A 142 11.37 20.08 17.68
CA GLY A 142 12.35 20.09 18.77
C GLY A 142 13.39 18.95 18.71
N ILE A 143 13.09 17.82 18.04
CA ILE A 143 14.03 16.68 17.95
C ILE A 143 15.31 16.99 17.14
N VAL A 144 15.30 18.06 16.33
CA VAL A 144 16.48 18.52 15.57
C VAL A 144 17.18 19.72 16.20
N ILE A 145 16.74 20.16 17.37
CA ILE A 145 17.26 21.34 18.05
C ILE A 145 17.99 20.88 19.30
N ALA A 146 19.30 21.11 19.34
CA ALA A 146 20.11 20.78 20.51
C ALA A 146 19.60 21.51 21.75
N ASP A 147 19.59 20.81 22.88
CA ASP A 147 19.16 21.27 24.21
C ASP A 147 17.67 21.67 24.29
N ALA A 148 16.89 21.37 23.25
CA ALA A 148 15.45 21.55 23.27
C ALA A 148 14.77 20.60 24.26
N LEU A 149 13.47 20.85 24.49
CA LEU A 149 12.64 20.04 25.38
C LEU A 149 13.23 19.97 26.81
N MET A 150 13.71 21.11 27.33
CA MET A 150 14.38 21.21 28.64
C MET A 150 15.64 20.34 28.75
N GLY A 151 16.40 20.21 27.66
CA GLY A 151 17.63 19.41 27.61
C GLY A 151 17.41 17.91 27.39
N GLU A 152 16.19 17.45 27.10
CA GLU A 152 15.96 16.06 26.72
C GLU A 152 16.62 15.71 25.37
N VAL A 153 16.66 16.67 24.44
CA VAL A 153 17.31 16.50 23.14
C VAL A 153 18.76 16.91 23.25
N THR A 154 19.67 15.95 23.26
CA THR A 154 21.10 16.25 23.31
C THR A 154 21.62 16.74 21.96
N PRO A 155 22.77 17.46 21.91
CA PRO A 155 23.41 17.82 20.65
C PRO A 155 23.68 16.63 19.73
N ARG A 156 23.99 15.47 20.31
CA ARG A 156 24.24 14.22 19.57
C ARG A 156 22.96 13.62 19.00
N MET A 157 21.83 13.71 19.70
CA MET A 157 20.53 13.36 19.13
C MET A 157 20.19 14.25 17.93
N ALA A 158 20.27 15.57 18.13
CA ALA A 158 19.94 16.56 17.10
C ALA A 158 20.81 16.37 15.84
N ALA A 159 22.11 16.15 16.01
CA ALA A 159 23.02 15.85 14.92
C ALA A 159 22.65 14.54 14.19
N ALA A 160 22.32 13.47 14.92
CA ALA A 160 21.93 12.20 14.32
C ALA A 160 20.65 12.32 13.47
N VAL A 161 19.64 13.06 13.94
CA VAL A 161 18.42 13.31 13.16
C VAL A 161 18.72 14.22 11.97
N GLY A 162 19.44 15.32 12.19
CA GLY A 162 19.71 16.32 11.16
C GLY A 162 20.55 15.79 9.99
N GLN A 163 21.54 14.93 10.30
CA GLN A 163 22.48 14.34 9.34
C GLN A 163 21.99 13.02 8.72
N SER A 164 20.88 12.46 9.21
CA SER A 164 20.31 11.26 8.60
C SER A 164 19.88 11.53 7.15
N LEU A 165 20.06 10.52 6.30
CA LEU A 165 19.55 10.52 4.92
C LEU A 165 18.03 10.31 4.87
N ALA A 166 17.43 9.88 5.98
CA ALA A 166 16.00 9.68 6.09
C ALA A 166 15.22 10.97 5.76
N LYS A 167 14.05 10.81 5.15
CA LYS A 167 13.14 11.93 4.97
C LYS A 167 12.61 12.36 6.34
N LYS A 168 12.76 13.64 6.68
CA LYS A 168 12.27 14.19 7.95
C LYS A 168 10.91 14.85 7.78
N ILE A 169 9.93 14.40 8.55
CA ILE A 169 8.58 14.98 8.61
C ILE A 169 8.41 15.57 10.02
N LEU A 170 8.62 16.88 10.12
CA LEU A 170 8.71 17.59 11.39
C LEU A 170 7.46 18.44 11.63
N ILE A 171 6.87 18.28 12.80
CA ILE A 171 5.68 19.05 13.20
C ILE A 171 6.14 20.32 13.93
N PRO A 172 5.84 21.51 13.39
CA PRO A 172 6.29 22.78 13.95
C PRO A 172 5.46 23.16 15.19
N VAL A 173 5.70 22.48 16.30
CA VAL A 173 5.11 22.88 17.59
C VAL A 173 5.85 24.08 18.14
N ASN A 174 5.11 25.16 18.40
CA ASN A 174 5.65 26.40 18.95
C ASN A 174 5.90 26.22 20.46
N LYS A 175 7.00 25.54 20.78
CA LYS A 175 7.52 25.28 22.13
C LYS A 175 9.03 25.49 22.13
N CYS A 176 9.61 25.81 23.30
CA CYS A 176 11.06 26.01 23.48
C CYS A 176 11.62 27.23 22.72
N ASP A 177 10.91 28.35 22.70
CA ASP A 177 11.38 29.65 22.16
C ASP A 177 11.75 29.66 20.66
N ASN A 178 11.32 28.64 19.92
CA ASN A 178 11.56 28.52 18.48
C ASN A 178 10.37 29.07 17.68
N ILE A 179 10.57 30.15 16.95
CA ILE A 179 9.55 30.73 16.07
C ILE A 179 9.80 30.23 14.64
N VAL A 180 8.91 29.35 14.16
CA VAL A 180 8.91 28.90 12.76
C VAL A 180 7.94 29.76 11.96
N ILE A 181 8.49 30.60 11.07
CA ILE A 181 7.70 31.45 10.18
C ILE A 181 6.92 30.61 9.14
N GLY A 182 5.80 31.13 8.65
CA GLY A 182 5.01 30.47 7.61
C GLY A 182 4.13 29.30 8.08
N THR A 183 4.01 29.06 9.39
CA THR A 183 3.21 27.96 9.97
C THR A 183 1.70 28.26 10.06
N GLY A 184 1.30 29.52 9.86
CA GLY A 184 -0.11 29.93 9.83
C GLY A 184 -0.88 29.73 11.13
N GLY A 185 -0.22 29.41 12.25
CA GLY A 185 -0.86 29.19 13.55
C GLY A 185 -1.82 28.01 13.59
N ARG A 186 -1.66 27.03 12.68
CA ARG A 186 -2.59 25.91 12.54
C ARG A 186 -2.63 25.03 13.81
N PRO A 187 -3.80 24.47 14.16
CA PRO A 187 -3.92 23.52 15.26
C PRO A 187 -2.98 22.33 15.11
N VAL A 188 -2.41 21.86 16.22
CA VAL A 188 -1.48 20.72 16.23
C VAL A 188 -2.10 19.45 15.62
N ALA A 189 -3.41 19.23 15.82
CA ALA A 189 -4.11 18.10 15.25
C ALA A 189 -4.06 18.10 13.70
N GLU A 190 -4.32 19.24 13.07
CA GLU A 190 -4.23 19.37 11.60
C GLU A 190 -2.81 19.14 11.08
N LEU A 191 -1.79 19.60 11.83
CA LEU A 191 -0.39 19.37 11.46
C LEU A 191 -0.01 17.88 11.57
N ILE A 192 -0.58 17.15 12.53
CA ILE A 192 -0.40 15.70 12.67
C ILE A 192 -1.06 14.98 11.48
N GLU A 193 -2.29 15.34 11.11
CA GLU A 193 -2.98 14.76 9.96
C GLU A 193 -2.20 14.96 8.65
N GLU A 194 -1.65 16.16 8.45
CA GLU A 194 -0.81 16.43 7.29
C GLU A 194 0.49 15.62 7.31
N ALA A 195 1.14 15.50 8.48
CA ALA A 195 2.32 14.65 8.64
C ALA A 195 2.01 13.18 8.30
N VAL A 196 0.88 12.65 8.75
CA VAL A 196 0.40 11.30 8.42
C VAL A 196 0.21 11.16 6.91
N ALA A 197 -0.47 12.12 6.26
CA ALA A 197 -0.69 12.09 4.82
C ALA A 197 0.64 12.08 4.04
N LEU A 198 1.64 12.86 4.48
CA LEU A 198 2.96 12.89 3.87
C LEU A 198 3.73 11.58 4.06
N ILE A 199 3.66 10.97 5.24
CA ILE A 199 4.25 9.65 5.51
C ILE A 199 3.66 8.62 4.55
N LEU A 200 2.33 8.51 4.50
CA LEU A 200 1.63 7.54 3.66
C LEU A 200 1.89 7.78 2.17
N LYS A 201 2.00 9.04 1.74
CA LYS A 201 2.39 9.40 0.37
C LYS A 201 3.80 8.92 0.04
N ALA A 202 4.76 9.10 0.95
CA ALA A 202 6.13 8.62 0.77
C ALA A 202 6.17 7.09 0.63
N VAL A 203 5.46 6.38 1.51
CA VAL A 203 5.29 4.92 1.46
C VAL A 203 4.71 4.47 0.11
N ASN A 204 3.65 5.13 -0.38
CA ASN A 204 3.01 4.79 -1.66
C ASN A 204 3.95 4.98 -2.87
N SER A 205 4.79 6.00 -2.84
CA SER A 205 5.69 6.31 -3.95
C SER A 205 6.94 5.41 -4.02
N GLY A 206 7.23 4.65 -2.97
CA GLY A 206 8.52 3.96 -2.81
C GLY A 206 9.72 4.91 -2.73
N ALA A 207 9.49 6.22 -2.63
CA ALA A 207 10.51 7.25 -2.55
C ALA A 207 10.77 7.62 -1.09
N TYR A 208 11.45 6.71 -0.40
CA TYR A 208 11.94 6.87 0.97
C TYR A 208 13.43 6.56 1.04
#